data_AF-A0A2G9PDS4-F1
#
_entry.id   AF-A0A2G9PDS4-F1
#
_cell.length_a   1.000
_cell.length_b   1.000
_cell.length_c   1.000
_cell.angle_alpha   90.00
_cell.angle_beta   90.00
_cell.angle_gamma   90.00
#
_symmetry.space_group_name_H-M   'P 1'
#
loop_
_entity.id
_entity.type
_entity.pdbx_description
1 polymer ?
#
loop_
_entity_poly.entity_id
_entity_poly.type
_entity_poly.pdbx_seq_one_letter_code
_entity_poly.pdbx_strand_id
1 'polypeptide(L)'
;MDIKFRVDKVHQKNKPYLIITQRGGLEKLYSICDIAVVGDTFNGGSGQNPLEPAFYGKRTISGIFNCNNVKAYDGLTKSGLLKRISSNSLEEELLKEIPEDEITIYRENAKKFIESKQGAAKVYAEFIKQSLEEKLTMREFQYKRWNLYQTFKSEFSI
;
A
#
# COMPACT_ATOMS: atom_id res chain seq x y z
N MET A 1 -17.87 18.59 -2.49
CA MET A 1 -16.56 19.01 -3.04
C MET A 1 -16.53 18.54 -4.48
N ASP A 2 -16.70 19.44 -5.45
CA ASP A 2 -16.67 19.06 -6.87
C ASP A 2 -15.23 18.81 -7.33
N ILE A 3 -14.97 17.62 -7.86
CA ILE A 3 -13.65 17.22 -8.33
C ILE A 3 -13.57 17.41 -9.85
N LYS A 4 -12.62 18.21 -10.31
CA LYS A 4 -12.22 18.28 -11.72
C LYS A 4 -10.87 17.61 -11.89
N PHE A 5 -10.85 16.36 -12.37
CA PHE A 5 -9.63 15.77 -12.93
C PHE A 5 -9.32 16.47 -14.26
N ARG A 6 -8.06 16.83 -14.50
CA ARG A 6 -7.62 17.15 -15.88
C ARG A 6 -7.55 15.82 -16.63
N VAL A 7 -8.63 15.50 -17.33
CA VAL A 7 -8.65 14.38 -18.26
C VAL A 7 -7.82 14.80 -19.48
N ASP A 8 -6.66 14.16 -19.67
CA ASP A 8 -5.90 14.33 -20.90
C ASP A 8 -6.76 13.94 -22.10
N LYS A 9 -6.57 14.64 -23.22
CA LYS A 9 -7.44 14.72 -24.41
C LYS A 9 -7.75 13.40 -25.16
N VAL A 10 -7.68 12.23 -24.52
CA VAL A 10 -8.22 10.98 -25.08
C VAL A 10 -9.63 10.74 -24.51
N HIS A 11 -10.52 11.71 -24.72
CA HIS A 11 -11.95 11.47 -24.52
C HIS A 11 -12.48 10.77 -25.77
N GLN A 12 -12.33 9.45 -25.84
CA GLN A 12 -13.07 8.65 -26.82
C GLN A 12 -14.46 8.40 -26.23
N LYS A 13 -15.44 9.22 -26.65
CA LYS A 13 -16.87 8.99 -26.39
C LYS A 13 -17.16 7.50 -26.61
N ASN A 14 -17.67 6.79 -25.59
CA ASN A 14 -18.10 5.39 -25.59
C ASN A 14 -17.08 4.30 -25.20
N LYS A 15 -16.11 4.58 -24.32
CA LYS A 15 -15.26 3.51 -23.77
C LYS A 15 -15.44 3.31 -22.27
N PRO A 16 -15.46 2.06 -21.76
CA PRO A 16 -15.69 1.75 -20.36
C PRO A 16 -14.46 2.02 -19.46
N TYR A 17 -13.54 2.87 -19.89
CA TYR A 17 -12.28 3.12 -19.20
C TYR A 17 -11.91 4.61 -19.19
N LEU A 18 -11.29 5.04 -18.09
CA LEU A 18 -10.77 6.37 -17.89
C LEU A 18 -9.26 6.28 -17.61
N ILE A 19 -8.46 7.01 -18.40
CA ILE A 19 -7.01 7.12 -18.19
C ILE A 19 -6.74 8.43 -17.46
N ILE A 20 -6.03 8.33 -16.34
CA ILE A 20 -5.65 9.47 -15.50
C ILE A 20 -4.14 9.56 -15.45
N THR A 21 -3.59 10.66 -15.96
CA THR A 21 -2.14 10.93 -16.02
C THR A 21 -1.69 11.91 -14.93
N GLN A 22 -2.64 12.49 -14.20
CA GLN A 22 -2.39 13.45 -13.15
C GLN A 22 -1.79 12.78 -11.90
N ARG A 23 -0.75 13.39 -11.33
CA ARG A 23 -0.17 12.96 -10.05
C ARG A 23 -0.96 13.53 -8.86
N GLY A 24 -0.94 12.81 -7.73
CA GLY A 24 -1.58 13.25 -6.48
C GLY A 24 -3.10 13.03 -6.40
N GLY A 25 -3.69 12.32 -7.36
CA GLY A 25 -5.12 11.98 -7.34
C GLY A 25 -5.46 10.58 -6.86
N LEU A 26 -4.44 9.74 -6.62
CA LEU A 26 -4.61 8.29 -6.45
C LEU A 26 -5.42 7.93 -5.18
N GLU A 27 -5.20 8.65 -4.08
CA GLU A 27 -5.96 8.49 -2.83
C GLU A 27 -7.48 8.63 -3.03
N LYS A 28 -7.91 9.56 -3.90
CA LYS A 28 -9.32 9.79 -4.21
C LYS A 28 -9.88 8.65 -5.03
N LEU A 29 -9.09 8.11 -5.96
CA LEU A 29 -9.49 6.95 -6.76
C LEU A 29 -9.68 5.72 -5.88
N TYR A 30 -8.76 5.48 -4.94
CA TYR A 30 -8.93 4.41 -3.96
C TYR A 30 -10.18 4.61 -3.11
N SER A 31 -10.49 5.84 -2.69
CA SER A 31 -11.69 6.08 -1.88
C SER A 31 -13.01 5.66 -2.55
N ILE A 32 -13.09 5.71 -3.88
CA ILE A 32 -14.33 5.46 -4.64
C ILE A 32 -14.35 4.15 -5.43
N CYS A 33 -13.22 3.45 -5.59
CA CYS A 33 -13.21 2.18 -6.32
C CYS A 33 -13.76 1.03 -5.48
N ASP A 34 -14.20 -0.05 -6.12
CA ASP A 34 -14.58 -1.29 -5.45
C ASP A 34 -13.38 -2.24 -5.29
N ILE A 35 -12.60 -2.36 -6.36
CA ILE A 35 -11.41 -3.22 -6.45
C ILE A 35 -10.23 -2.39 -6.94
N ALA A 36 -9.07 -2.57 -6.30
CA ALA A 36 -7.81 -1.98 -6.71
C ALA A 36 -6.88 -3.06 -7.27
N VAL A 37 -6.35 -2.85 -8.49
CA VAL A 37 -5.29 -3.69 -9.05
C VAL A 37 -3.96 -2.95 -8.95
N VAL A 38 -2.98 -3.52 -8.26
CA VAL A 38 -1.69 -2.85 -7.99
C VAL A 38 -0.75 -3.03 -9.17
N GLY A 39 -0.26 -1.92 -9.72
CA GLY A 39 0.65 -1.89 -10.86
C GLY A 39 2.07 -2.37 -10.54
N ASP A 40 2.85 -2.66 -11.59
CA ASP A 40 4.25 -3.12 -11.50
C ASP A 40 4.43 -4.47 -10.75
N THR A 41 3.38 -5.28 -10.67
CA THR A 41 3.40 -6.55 -9.91
C THR A 41 3.33 -7.82 -10.77
N PHE A 42 3.01 -7.72 -12.07
CA PHE A 42 2.75 -8.87 -12.95
C PHE A 42 3.92 -9.27 -13.87
N ASN A 43 4.85 -8.35 -14.17
CA ASN A 43 5.86 -8.53 -15.23
C ASN A 43 7.30 -8.34 -14.73
N GLY A 44 7.65 -8.97 -13.60
CA GLY A 44 9.02 -8.89 -13.05
C GLY A 44 9.39 -7.55 -12.42
N GLY A 45 8.39 -6.72 -12.13
CA GLY A 45 8.56 -5.40 -11.52
C GLY A 45 8.89 -5.44 -10.02
N SER A 46 8.92 -4.26 -9.42
CA SER A 46 9.24 -4.11 -7.99
C SER A 46 8.01 -4.12 -7.08
N GLY A 47 6.83 -3.96 -7.67
CA GLY A 47 5.54 -3.83 -7.00
C GLY A 47 5.35 -2.48 -6.32
N GLN A 48 4.19 -1.88 -6.53
CA GLN A 48 3.80 -0.65 -5.82
C GLN A 48 3.32 -0.94 -4.39
N ASN A 49 3.16 0.11 -3.58
CA ASN A 49 2.76 -0.01 -2.18
C ASN A 49 1.28 -0.46 -2.05
N PRO A 50 0.99 -1.65 -1.52
CA PRO A 50 -0.37 -2.15 -1.40
C PRO A 50 -1.12 -1.57 -0.19
N LEU A 51 -0.42 -0.84 0.71
CA LEU A 51 -1.04 -0.23 1.89
C LEU A 51 -1.97 0.93 1.50
N GLU A 52 -1.73 1.59 0.37
CA GLU A 52 -2.56 2.71 -0.09
C GLU A 52 -4.03 2.30 -0.35
N PRO A 53 -4.33 1.30 -1.19
CA PRO A 53 -5.72 0.82 -1.34
C PRO A 53 -6.25 0.13 -0.07
N ALA A 54 -5.41 -0.60 0.66
CA ALA A 54 -5.82 -1.30 1.87
C ALA A 54 -6.24 -0.35 2.99
N PHE A 55 -5.63 0.83 3.09
CA PHE A 55 -6.05 1.89 4.02
C PHE A 55 -7.51 2.31 3.81
N TYR A 56 -8.00 2.30 2.57
CA TYR A 56 -9.40 2.56 2.23
C TYR A 56 -10.28 1.30 2.29
N GLY A 57 -9.77 0.18 2.80
CA GLY A 57 -10.51 -1.09 2.92
C GLY A 57 -10.87 -1.71 1.57
N LYS A 58 -10.09 -1.41 0.52
CA LYS A 58 -10.39 -1.86 -0.85
C LYS A 58 -9.83 -3.25 -1.09
N ARG A 59 -10.68 -4.11 -1.67
CA ARG A 59 -10.24 -5.42 -2.15
C ARG A 59 -9.12 -5.17 -3.15
N THR A 60 -7.97 -5.78 -2.89
CA THR A 60 -6.75 -5.50 -3.65
C THR A 60 -6.28 -6.76 -4.37
N ILE A 61 -5.94 -6.63 -5.65
CA ILE A 61 -5.38 -7.71 -6.46
C ILE A 61 -3.99 -7.28 -6.92
N SER A 62 -3.03 -8.19 -6.87
CA SER A 62 -1.69 -7.96 -7.38
C SER A 62 -1.14 -9.19 -8.08
N GLY A 63 -0.11 -8.97 -8.89
CA GLY A 63 0.78 -10.04 -9.32
C GLY A 63 1.68 -10.54 -8.19
N ILE A 64 2.62 -11.43 -8.53
CA ILE A 64 3.52 -12.08 -7.57
C ILE A 64 4.75 -11.24 -7.21
N PHE A 65 5.12 -10.24 -8.01
CA PHE A 65 6.34 -9.46 -7.82
C PHE A 65 6.11 -8.27 -6.89
N ASN A 66 6.90 -8.19 -5.81
CA ASN A 66 6.67 -7.24 -4.72
C ASN A 66 7.92 -6.93 -3.87
N CYS A 67 9.12 -7.01 -4.46
CA CYS A 67 10.38 -7.03 -3.72
C CYS A 67 10.62 -5.81 -2.82
N ASN A 68 10.02 -4.66 -3.13
CA ASN A 68 10.12 -3.48 -2.27
C ASN A 68 9.27 -3.63 -1.00
N ASN A 69 8.02 -4.07 -1.12
CA ASN A 69 7.01 -3.98 -0.06
C ASN A 69 6.61 -5.34 0.55
N VAL A 70 7.49 -6.34 0.53
CA VAL A 70 7.18 -7.76 0.80
C VAL A 70 6.29 -7.96 2.03
N LYS A 71 6.57 -7.30 3.16
CA LYS A 71 5.77 -7.50 4.38
C LYS A 71 4.38 -6.91 4.31
N ALA A 72 4.22 -5.79 3.61
CA ALA A 72 2.91 -5.21 3.40
C ALA A 72 2.05 -6.18 2.57
N TYR A 73 2.61 -6.75 1.51
CA TYR A 73 1.93 -7.78 0.72
C TYR A 73 1.61 -9.02 1.54
N ASP A 74 2.55 -9.54 2.32
CA ASP A 74 2.34 -10.75 3.11
C ASP A 74 1.29 -10.54 4.22
N GLY A 75 1.36 -9.40 4.93
CA GLY A 75 0.38 -9.06 5.96
C GLY A 75 -1.02 -8.85 5.40
N LEU A 76 -1.13 -8.15 4.27
CA LEU A 76 -2.43 -7.96 3.60
C LEU A 76 -2.95 -9.25 2.97
N THR A 77 -2.08 -10.12 2.47
CA THR A 77 -2.49 -11.46 1.99
C THR A 77 -3.05 -12.29 3.14
N LYS A 78 -2.39 -12.28 4.30
CA LYS A 78 -2.89 -12.95 5.52
C LYS A 78 -4.20 -12.38 6.03
N SER A 79 -4.46 -11.09 5.80
CA SER A 79 -5.74 -10.47 6.17
C SER A 79 -6.91 -10.93 5.30
N GLY A 80 -6.64 -11.45 4.10
CA GLY A 80 -7.64 -11.76 3.06
C GLY A 80 -7.95 -10.59 2.13
N LEU A 81 -7.60 -9.35 2.51
CA LEU A 81 -7.95 -8.15 1.72
C LEU A 81 -7.13 -8.03 0.42
N LEU A 82 -5.93 -8.62 0.37
CA LEU A 82 -5.09 -8.65 -0.82
C LEU A 82 -4.96 -10.07 -1.38
N LYS A 83 -5.24 -10.24 -2.67
CA LYS A 83 -5.00 -11.49 -3.40
C LYS A 83 -3.80 -11.33 -4.35
N ARG A 84 -2.83 -12.25 -4.23
CA ARG A 84 -1.71 -12.39 -5.16
C ARG A 84 -2.00 -13.49 -6.17
N ILE A 85 -1.88 -13.18 -7.45
CA ILE A 85 -2.20 -14.09 -8.56
C ILE A 85 -1.17 -14.00 -9.69
N SER A 86 -1.24 -14.94 -10.63
CA SER A 86 -0.58 -14.79 -11.94
C SER A 86 -1.43 -13.92 -12.87
N SER A 87 -0.84 -13.38 -13.95
CA SER A 87 -1.58 -12.59 -14.94
C SER A 87 -2.74 -13.36 -15.57
N ASN A 88 -2.60 -14.68 -15.72
CA ASN A 88 -3.59 -15.54 -16.38
C ASN A 88 -4.87 -15.73 -15.57
N SER A 89 -4.84 -15.43 -14.27
CA SER A 89 -5.98 -15.59 -13.35
C SER A 89 -6.67 -14.26 -13.04
N LEU A 90 -6.26 -13.15 -13.68
CA LEU A 90 -6.76 -11.82 -13.33
C LEU A 90 -8.25 -11.65 -13.60
N GLU A 91 -8.73 -12.14 -14.74
CA GLU A 91 -10.15 -12.05 -15.10
C GLU A 91 -11.03 -12.83 -14.11
N GLU A 92 -10.66 -14.09 -13.83
CA GLU A 92 -11.36 -14.94 -12.86
C GLU A 92 -11.45 -14.28 -11.48
N GLU A 93 -10.33 -13.75 -10.99
CA GLU A 93 -10.29 -13.11 -9.68
C GLU A 93 -11.09 -11.81 -9.64
N LEU A 94 -11.09 -11.01 -10.71
CA LEU A 94 -11.89 -9.78 -10.80
C LEU A 94 -13.39 -10.05 -10.76
N LEU A 95 -13.83 -11.13 -11.42
CA LEU A 95 -15.24 -11.51 -11.50
C LEU A 95 -15.72 -12.29 -10.27
N LYS A 96 -14.81 -12.77 -9.42
CA LYS A 96 -15.16 -13.51 -8.22
C LYS A 96 -15.94 -12.63 -7.24
N GLU A 97 -17.13 -13.08 -6.89
CA GLU A 97 -17.92 -12.49 -5.81
C GLU A 97 -17.38 -12.95 -4.45
N ILE A 98 -17.32 -12.01 -3.50
CA ILE A 98 -16.94 -12.27 -2.12
C ILE A 98 -18.13 -11.85 -1.25
N PRO A 99 -18.66 -12.75 -0.39
CA PRO A 99 -19.74 -12.40 0.54
C PRO A 99 -19.41 -11.18 1.41
N GLU A 100 -20.42 -10.35 1.72
CA GLU A 100 -20.19 -9.08 2.43
C GLU A 100 -19.66 -9.29 3.87
N ASP A 101 -20.05 -10.38 4.52
CA ASP A 101 -19.52 -10.79 5.81
C ASP A 101 -18.03 -11.14 5.73
N GLU A 102 -17.62 -11.84 4.67
CA GLU A 102 -16.22 -12.22 4.46
C GLU A 102 -15.33 -11.00 4.20
N ILE A 103 -15.76 -10.08 3.31
CA ILE A 103 -15.00 -8.86 3.02
C ILE A 103 -14.93 -7.92 4.24
N THR A 104 -15.97 -7.91 5.09
CA THR A 104 -15.95 -7.17 6.35
C THR A 104 -14.87 -7.68 7.29
N ILE A 105 -14.74 -9.01 7.43
CA ILE A 105 -13.67 -9.63 8.20
C ILE A 105 -12.29 -9.27 7.62
N TYR A 106 -12.15 -9.30 6.29
CA TYR A 106 -10.88 -8.98 5.63
C TYR A 106 -10.46 -7.53 5.88
N ARG A 107 -11.41 -6.58 5.80
CA ARG A 107 -11.18 -5.17 6.10
C ARG A 107 -10.72 -4.96 7.55
N GLU A 108 -11.37 -5.62 8.51
CA GLU A 108 -11.00 -5.51 9.92
C GLU A 108 -9.61 -6.10 10.21
N ASN A 109 -9.28 -7.24 9.62
CA ASN A 109 -7.96 -7.85 9.74
C ASN A 109 -6.87 -6.97 9.11
N ALA A 110 -7.13 -6.39 7.94
CA ALA A 110 -6.20 -5.49 7.27
C ALA A 110 -5.98 -4.22 8.10
N LYS A 111 -7.05 -3.66 8.68
CA LYS A 111 -6.97 -2.51 9.57
C LYS A 111 -6.08 -2.79 10.78
N LYS A 112 -6.30 -3.90 11.49
CA LYS A 112 -5.43 -4.33 12.61
C LYS A 112 -3.97 -4.48 12.19
N PHE A 113 -3.73 -5.08 11.02
CA PHE A 113 -2.38 -5.19 10.48
C PHE A 113 -1.76 -3.81 10.23
N ILE A 114 -2.47 -2.90 9.55
CA ILE A 114 -1.99 -1.54 9.26
C ILE A 114 -1.70 -0.77 10.56
N GLU A 115 -2.61 -0.81 11.52
CA GLU A 115 -2.46 -0.17 12.84
C GLU A 115 -1.23 -0.69 13.59
N SER A 116 -0.96 -2.01 13.52
CA SER A 116 0.24 -2.62 14.11
C SER A 116 1.55 -2.15 13.47
N LYS A 117 1.49 -1.48 12.30
CA LYS A 117 2.64 -0.97 11.55
C LYS A 117 2.78 0.55 11.60
N GLN A 118 1.97 1.24 12.39
CA GLN A 118 2.08 2.70 12.59
C GLN A 118 3.16 3.08 13.61
N GLY A 119 3.51 4.38 13.66
CA GLY A 119 4.41 4.95 14.67
C GLY A 119 5.84 5.25 14.18
N ALA A 120 6.20 4.82 12.97
CA ALA A 120 7.53 5.03 12.41
C ALA A 120 7.95 6.50 12.37
N ALA A 121 7.09 7.37 11.85
CA ALA A 121 7.36 8.81 11.75
C ALA A 121 7.66 9.43 13.12
N LYS A 122 6.92 9.03 14.16
CA LYS A 122 7.13 9.51 15.54
C LYS A 122 8.50 9.09 16.06
N VAL A 123 8.89 7.84 15.82
CA VAL A 123 10.21 7.33 16.22
C VAL A 123 11.33 8.08 15.52
N TYR A 124 11.23 8.31 14.20
CA TYR A 124 12.22 9.10 13.46
C TYR A 124 12.27 10.56 13.94
N ALA A 125 11.13 11.19 14.18
CA ALA A 125 11.06 12.57 14.69
C ALA A 125 11.76 12.70 16.05
N GLU A 126 11.57 11.74 16.94
CA GLU A 126 12.22 11.72 18.25
C GLU A 126 13.74 11.55 18.14
N PHE A 127 14.24 10.74 17.20
CA PHE A 127 15.68 10.64 16.95
C PHE A 127 16.28 11.92 16.38
N ILE A 128 15.60 12.55 15.42
CA ILE A 128 16.03 13.83 14.87
C ILE A 128 16.14 14.86 15.99
N LYS A 129 15.12 14.94 16.85
CA LYS A 129 15.11 15.81 18.03
C LYS A 129 16.29 15.55 18.97
N GLN A 130 16.52 14.30 19.39
CA GLN A 130 17.64 13.94 20.28
C GLN A 130 19.01 14.29 19.68
N SER A 131 19.13 14.19 18.36
CA SER A 131 20.37 14.52 17.65
C SER A 131 20.63 16.03 17.60
N LEU A 132 19.57 16.83 17.40
CA LEU A 132 19.65 18.29 17.39
C LEU A 132 19.93 18.88 18.78
N GLU A 133 19.50 18.21 19.85
CA GLU A 133 19.72 18.65 21.22
C GLU A 133 21.11 18.25 21.78
N GLU A 134 22.00 17.68 20.95
CA GLU A 134 23.32 17.13 21.34
C GLU A 134 23.28 16.12 22.50
N LYS A 135 22.10 15.55 22.78
CA LYS A 135 21.88 14.56 23.84
C LYS A 135 22.40 13.17 23.48
N LEU A 136 23.00 13.03 22.31
CA LEU A 136 23.61 11.80 21.81
C LEU A 136 25.02 12.10 21.33
N THR A 137 25.98 11.33 21.84
CA THR A 137 27.29 11.27 21.20
C THR A 137 27.16 10.66 19.80
N MET A 138 28.10 10.96 18.90
CA MET A 138 28.07 10.37 17.55
C MET A 138 28.05 8.84 17.53
N ARG A 139 28.68 8.21 18.53
CA ARG A 139 28.67 6.75 18.69
C ARG A 139 27.27 6.23 19.04
N GLU A 140 26.57 6.90 19.95
CA GLU A 140 25.20 6.55 20.35
C GLU A 140 24.21 6.80 19.21
N PHE A 141 24.37 7.89 18.46
CA PHE A 141 23.57 8.16 17.27
C PHE A 141 23.72 7.05 16.22
N GLN A 142 24.95 6.66 15.88
CA GLN A 142 25.19 5.59 14.92
C GLN A 142 24.62 4.25 15.37
N TYR A 143 24.79 3.91 16.66
CA TYR A 143 24.25 2.67 17.23
C TYR A 143 22.72 2.64 17.22
N LYS A 144 22.06 3.71 17.70
CA LYS A 144 20.60 3.81 17.70
C LYS A 144 20.04 3.81 16.28
N ARG A 145 20.66 4.53 15.35
CA ARG A 145 20.29 4.53 13.92
C ARG A 145 20.40 3.12 13.31
N TRP A 146 21.46 2.38 13.62
CA TRP A 146 21.66 1.04 13.10
C TRP A 146 20.64 0.05 13.66
N ASN A 147 20.43 0.04 14.97
CA ASN A 147 19.41 -0.80 15.59
C ASN A 147 18.02 -0.48 15.06
N LEU A 148 17.69 0.80 14.91
CA LEU A 148 16.43 1.22 14.33
C LEU A 148 16.28 0.71 12.89
N TYR A 149 17.30 0.89 12.05
CA TYR A 149 17.29 0.38 10.69
C TYR A 149 17.08 -1.14 10.67
N GLN A 150 17.72 -1.89 11.58
CA GLN A 150 17.53 -3.33 11.68
C GLN A 150 16.11 -3.69 12.13
N THR A 151 15.56 -3.02 13.15
CA THR A 151 14.17 -3.20 13.61
C THR A 151 13.19 -2.83 12.50
N PHE A 152 13.41 -1.75 11.76
CA PHE A 152 12.56 -1.39 10.61
C PHE A 152 12.67 -2.41 9.49
N LYS A 153 13.89 -2.85 9.15
CA LYS A 153 14.11 -3.90 8.16
C LYS A 153 13.52 -5.24 8.59
N SER A 154 13.46 -5.56 9.89
CA SER A 154 12.95 -6.83 10.43
C SER A 154 11.46 -6.80 10.79
N GLU A 155 10.87 -5.65 11.09
CA GLU A 155 9.45 -5.50 11.48
C GLU A 155 8.59 -4.70 10.47
N PHE A 156 9.19 -3.79 9.71
CA PHE A 156 8.51 -2.75 8.91
C PHE A 156 8.97 -2.61 7.45
N SER A 157 9.76 -3.51 6.85
CA SER A 157 10.04 -3.50 5.39
C SER A 157 8.76 -3.51 4.53
N ILE A 158 8.25 -2.30 4.33
CA ILE A 158 7.59 -1.70 3.17
C ILE A 158 8.67 -1.36 2.15
#